data_AF-A0A956THY0-F1
#
_entry.id   AF-A0A956THY0-F1
#
_cell.length_a   1.000
_cell.length_b   1.000
_cell.length_c   1.000
_cell.angle_alpha   90.00
_cell.angle_beta   90.00
_cell.angle_gamma   90.00
#
_symmetry.space_group_name_H-M   'P 1'
#
loop_
_entity.id
_entity.type
_entity.pdbx_description
1 polymer ?
#
loop_
_entity_poly.entity_id
_entity_poly.type
_entity_poly.pdbx_seq_one_letter_code
_entity_poly.pdbx_strand_id
1 'polypeptide(L)'
;ATGGDGIITFWNGVGNLTEQTLNHEIGHLIGERRTPAERQLEQQFGPWGRWPRGWEEAAQADGNHVSEYATHATAEDFAESWAHYLQAREQGREALREFRLRYPHRAAYLDAIYENQPLPEPARK
;
A
#
# COMPACT_ATOMS: atom_id res chain seq x y z
N ALA A 1 -11.07 11.46 -2.05
CA ALA A 1 -9.87 11.24 -2.91
C ALA A 1 -10.25 10.23 -3.98
N THR A 2 -9.84 10.43 -5.24
CA THR A 2 -9.93 9.43 -6.31
C THR A 2 -8.56 8.76 -6.49
N GLY A 3 -8.54 7.46 -6.73
CA GLY A 3 -7.34 6.69 -7.06
C GLY A 3 -7.72 5.64 -8.10
N GLY A 4 -6.76 5.14 -8.87
CA GLY A 4 -7.04 4.29 -10.04
C GLY A 4 -8.02 4.89 -11.04
N ASP A 5 -8.93 4.07 -11.56
CA ASP A 5 -10.08 4.49 -12.39
C ASP A 5 -11.23 5.13 -11.57
N GLY A 6 -11.09 5.20 -10.24
CA GLY A 6 -12.07 5.76 -9.32
C GLY A 6 -13.21 4.82 -8.96
N ILE A 7 -13.13 3.54 -9.34
CA ILE A 7 -14.15 2.52 -9.06
C ILE A 7 -13.63 1.57 -7.97
N ILE A 8 -14.36 1.45 -6.86
CA ILE A 8 -14.12 0.40 -5.87
C ILE A 8 -14.97 -0.81 -6.26
N THR A 9 -14.31 -1.94 -6.54
CA THR A 9 -15.00 -3.22 -6.82
C THR A 9 -14.77 -4.18 -5.67
N PHE A 10 -15.85 -4.61 -5.01
CA PHE A 10 -15.75 -5.61 -3.96
C PHE A 10 -15.91 -7.01 -4.57
N TRP A 11 -14.87 -7.83 -4.49
CA TRP A 11 -14.97 -9.24 -4.87
C TRP A 11 -16.03 -9.94 -4.00
N ASN A 12 -16.95 -10.67 -4.61
CA ASN A 12 -18.16 -11.25 -3.99
C ASN A 12 -19.24 -10.26 -3.48
N GLY A 13 -19.18 -8.99 -3.90
CA GLY A 13 -20.25 -8.01 -3.68
C GLY A 13 -20.38 -7.47 -2.25
N VAL A 14 -21.35 -6.59 -2.02
CA VAL A 14 -21.52 -5.83 -0.76
C VAL A 14 -21.82 -6.69 0.47
N GLY A 15 -22.21 -7.96 0.28
CA GLY A 15 -22.50 -8.88 1.39
C GLY A 15 -21.27 -9.26 2.23
N ASN A 16 -20.06 -9.05 1.70
CA ASN A 16 -18.79 -9.28 2.41
C ASN A 16 -18.08 -7.97 2.77
N LEU A 17 -18.78 -6.82 2.70
CA LEU A 17 -18.19 -5.53 3.04
C LEU A 17 -17.87 -5.47 4.53
N THR A 18 -16.58 -5.50 4.83
CA THR A 18 -15.99 -5.17 6.13
C THR A 18 -15.11 -3.94 5.96
N GLU A 19 -14.77 -3.28 7.08
CA GLU A 19 -13.80 -2.19 7.08
C GLU A 19 -12.44 -2.64 6.52
N GLN A 20 -12.02 -3.86 6.84
CA GLN A 20 -10.78 -4.43 6.31
C GLN A 20 -10.82 -4.59 4.79
N THR A 21 -11.88 -5.20 4.24
CA THR A 21 -12.03 -5.34 2.78
C THR A 21 -12.17 -3.98 2.08
N LEU A 22 -12.85 -3.02 2.69
CA LEU A 22 -12.93 -1.66 2.14
C LEU A 22 -11.57 -0.99 2.09
N ASN A 23 -10.82 -1.06 3.19
CA ASN A 23 -9.49 -0.48 3.29
C ASN A 23 -8.53 -1.16 2.30
N HIS A 24 -8.63 -2.47 2.11
CA HIS A 24 -7.87 -3.21 1.10
C HIS A 24 -8.09 -2.64 -0.30
N GLU A 25 -9.35 -2.50 -0.75
CA GLU A 25 -9.65 -1.97 -2.09
C GLU A 25 -9.20 -0.50 -2.25
N ILE A 26 -9.33 0.32 -1.19
CA ILE A 26 -8.76 1.67 -1.16
C ILE A 26 -7.24 1.63 -1.34
N GLY A 27 -6.59 0.62 -0.76
CA GLY A 27 -5.16 0.33 -0.94
C GLY A 27 -4.80 0.19 -2.42
N HIS A 28 -5.53 -0.61 -3.21
CA HIS A 28 -5.30 -0.70 -4.65
C HIS A 28 -5.39 0.67 -5.35
N LEU A 29 -6.45 1.45 -5.06
CA LEU A 29 -6.62 2.77 -5.67
C LEU A 29 -5.50 3.74 -5.32
N ILE A 30 -4.98 3.67 -4.09
CA ILE A 30 -3.83 4.45 -3.65
C ILE A 30 -2.56 3.99 -4.37
N GLY A 31 -2.34 2.67 -4.50
CA GLY A 31 -1.18 2.09 -5.15
C GLY A 31 -1.09 2.41 -6.64
N GLU A 32 -2.23 2.67 -7.28
CA GLU A 32 -2.31 3.11 -8.68
C GLU A 32 -2.04 4.62 -8.87
N ARG A 33 -1.94 5.41 -7.80
CA ARG A 33 -1.66 6.84 -7.93
C ARG A 33 -0.27 7.06 -8.53
N ARG A 34 -0.18 8.07 -9.39
CA ARG A 34 1.05 8.54 -10.01
C ARG A 34 1.17 10.04 -9.87
N THR A 35 2.34 10.52 -9.49
CA THR A 35 2.73 11.93 -9.64
C THR A 35 2.95 12.26 -11.13
N PRO A 36 2.99 13.55 -11.52
CA PRO A 36 3.33 13.93 -12.89
C PRO A 36 4.70 13.41 -13.35
N ALA A 37 5.71 13.47 -12.48
CA ALA A 37 7.05 12.95 -12.76
C ALA A 37 7.00 11.43 -12.97
N GLU A 38 6.20 10.73 -12.17
CA GLU A 38 6.04 9.30 -12.31
C GLU A 38 5.35 8.90 -13.62
N ARG A 39 4.28 9.60 -14.01
CA ARG A 39 3.65 9.39 -15.32
C ARG A 39 4.62 9.60 -16.48
N GLN A 40 5.51 10.58 -16.38
CA GLN A 40 6.54 10.82 -17.38
C GLN A 40 7.55 9.66 -17.46
N LEU A 41 7.95 9.12 -16.31
CA LEU A 41 8.81 7.93 -16.25
C LEU A 41 8.11 6.70 -16.85
N GLU A 42 6.82 6.49 -16.59
CA GLU A 42 6.07 5.37 -17.20
C GLU A 42 5.98 5.49 -18.73
N GLN A 43 5.82 6.72 -19.26
CA GLN A 43 5.86 6.96 -20.70
C GLN A 43 7.23 6.64 -21.32
N GLN A 44 8.31 6.83 -20.57
CA GLN A 44 9.67 6.61 -21.04
C GLN A 44 10.14 5.15 -20.90
N PHE A 45 9.80 4.51 -19.78
CA PHE A 45 10.35 3.20 -19.39
C PHE A 45 9.32 2.08 -19.34
N GLY A 46 8.04 2.39 -19.60
CA GLY A 46 6.92 1.48 -19.44
C GLY A 46 6.26 1.60 -18.05
N PRO A 47 5.01 1.13 -17.91
CA PRO A 47 4.29 1.18 -16.64
C PRO A 47 5.01 0.34 -15.58
N TRP A 48 5.05 0.82 -14.34
CA TRP A 48 5.28 -0.07 -13.19
C TRP A 48 3.94 -0.50 -12.61
N GLY A 49 3.95 -1.59 -11.86
CA GLY A 49 2.72 -2.22 -11.36
C GLY A 49 1.87 -1.34 -10.45
N ARG A 50 0.72 -1.86 -10.01
CA ARG A 50 -0.33 -1.14 -9.26
C ARG A 50 0.03 -0.90 -7.78
N TRP A 51 1.24 -0.42 -7.52
CA TRP A 51 1.78 -0.09 -6.19
C TRP A 51 2.76 1.09 -6.29
N PRO A 52 3.11 1.74 -5.16
CA PRO A 52 4.08 2.84 -5.16
C PRO A 52 5.48 2.39 -5.60
N ARG A 53 6.20 3.26 -6.32
CA ARG A 53 7.59 2.99 -6.70
C ARG A 53 8.45 2.77 -5.45
N GLY A 54 9.29 1.73 -5.46
CA GLY A 54 10.13 1.37 -4.31
C GLY A 54 9.46 0.43 -3.30
N TRP A 55 8.18 0.09 -3.49
CA TRP A 55 7.46 -0.78 -2.58
C TRP A 55 8.03 -2.21 -2.53
N GLU A 56 8.46 -2.77 -3.66
CA GLU A 56 9.04 -4.12 -3.70
C GLU A 56 10.32 -4.21 -2.87
N GLU A 57 11.18 -3.20 -2.97
CA GLU A 57 12.40 -3.11 -2.18
C GLU A 57 12.10 -2.95 -0.69
N ALA A 58 11.08 -2.15 -0.33
CA ALA A 58 10.65 -2.00 1.05
C ALA A 58 10.08 -3.32 1.61
N ALA A 59 9.22 -3.99 0.83
CA ALA A 59 8.63 -5.27 1.19
C ALA A 59 9.69 -6.36 1.36
N GLN A 60 10.67 -6.39 0.47
CA GLN A 60 11.81 -7.31 0.54
C GLN A 60 12.70 -7.02 1.76
N ALA A 61 12.93 -5.75 2.10
CA ALA A 61 13.75 -5.36 3.25
C ALA A 61 13.13 -5.76 4.59
N ASP A 62 11.81 -5.71 4.72
CA ASP A 62 11.09 -6.21 5.90
C ASP A 62 11.14 -7.76 6.02
N GLY A 63 11.28 -8.48 4.90
CA GLY A 63 11.50 -9.93 4.86
C GLY A 63 10.33 -10.80 5.34
N ASN A 64 9.14 -10.22 5.50
CA ASN A 64 7.91 -10.88 5.94
C ASN A 64 6.69 -10.26 5.21
N HIS A 65 5.51 -10.83 5.43
CA HIS A 65 4.24 -10.37 4.88
C HIS A 65 3.21 -10.10 5.99
N VAL A 66 2.32 -9.14 5.75
CA VAL A 66 1.27 -8.76 6.71
C VAL A 66 0.17 -9.81 6.86
N SER A 67 -0.07 -10.60 5.82
CA SER A 67 -1.05 -11.68 5.76
C SER A 67 -0.58 -12.76 4.78
N GLU A 68 -1.26 -13.91 4.77
CA GLU A 68 -1.06 -14.94 3.73
C GLU A 68 -1.49 -14.42 2.36
N TYR A 69 -2.57 -13.63 2.31
CA TYR A 69 -3.10 -13.08 1.07
C TYR A 69 -2.13 -12.10 0.40
N ALA A 70 -1.37 -11.32 1.19
CA ALA A 70 -0.31 -10.44 0.70
C ALA A 70 0.77 -11.14 -0.14
N THR A 71 0.91 -12.46 -0.04
CA THR A 71 1.91 -13.23 -0.81
C THR A 71 1.53 -13.45 -2.28
N HIS A 72 0.29 -13.19 -2.68
CA HIS A 72 -0.21 -13.50 -4.02
C HIS A 72 0.38 -12.60 -5.12
N ALA A 73 0.55 -11.31 -4.85
CA ALA A 73 1.17 -10.34 -5.77
C ALA A 73 1.61 -9.08 -5.03
N THR A 74 2.55 -8.32 -5.60
CA THR A 74 3.01 -7.04 -5.01
C THR A 74 1.87 -6.03 -4.79
N ALA A 75 0.88 -6.00 -5.69
CA ALA A 75 -0.29 -5.13 -5.53
C ALA A 75 -1.16 -5.54 -4.32
N GLU A 76 -1.28 -6.84 -4.07
CA GLU A 76 -1.98 -7.40 -2.90
C GLU A 76 -1.19 -7.13 -1.63
N ASP A 77 0.14 -7.27 -1.66
CA ASP A 77 1.00 -6.93 -0.52
C ASP A 77 0.83 -5.47 -0.10
N PHE A 78 0.76 -4.54 -1.07
CA PHE A 78 0.49 -3.14 -0.78
C PHE A 78 -0.92 -2.92 -0.21
N ALA A 79 -1.95 -3.48 -0.85
CA ALA A 79 -3.34 -3.31 -0.44
C ALA A 79 -3.62 -3.88 0.97
N GLU A 80 -3.13 -5.08 1.25
CA GLU A 80 -3.19 -5.70 2.57
C GLU A 80 -2.42 -4.88 3.61
N SER A 81 -1.22 -4.41 3.26
CA SER A 81 -0.41 -3.60 4.18
C SER A 81 -1.10 -2.30 4.55
N TRP A 82 -1.76 -1.66 3.58
CA TRP A 82 -2.58 -0.48 3.83
C TRP A 82 -3.76 -0.77 4.76
N ALA A 83 -4.49 -1.86 4.52
CA ALA A 83 -5.61 -2.27 5.37
C ALA A 83 -5.18 -2.55 6.82
N HIS A 84 -4.12 -3.33 7.00
CA HIS A 84 -3.57 -3.65 8.32
C HIS A 84 -2.99 -2.43 9.04
N TYR A 85 -2.37 -1.51 8.30
CA TYR A 85 -1.88 -0.25 8.86
C TYR A 85 -3.02 0.63 9.37
N LEU A 86 -4.11 0.80 8.61
CA LEU A 86 -5.27 1.57 9.07
C LEU A 86 -5.93 0.93 10.30
N GLN A 87 -6.09 -0.40 10.29
CA GLN A 87 -6.59 -1.14 11.45
C GLN A 87 -5.70 -0.92 12.68
N ALA A 88 -4.37 -0.97 12.54
CA ALA A 88 -3.45 -0.70 13.63
C ALA A 88 -3.55 0.74 14.15
N ARG A 89 -3.79 1.73 13.27
CA ARG A 89 -4.03 3.12 13.67
C ARG A 89 -5.31 3.27 14.48
N GLU A 90 -6.39 2.61 14.06
CA GLU A 90 -7.69 2.63 14.74
C GLU A 90 -7.63 1.98 16.12
N GLN A 91 -6.86 0.89 16.25
CA GLN A 91 -6.62 0.20 17.53
C GLN A 91 -5.74 1.03 18.49
N GLY A 92 -5.04 2.04 17.99
CA GLY A 92 -4.34 3.04 18.79
C GLY A 92 -2.82 2.95 18.73
N ARG A 93 -2.17 3.74 19.58
CA ARG A 93 -0.72 4.01 19.47
C ARG A 93 0.16 2.77 19.64
N GLU A 94 -0.25 1.84 20.48
CA GLU A 94 0.52 0.62 20.75
C GLU A 94 0.48 -0.33 19.55
N ALA A 95 -0.71 -0.63 19.02
CA ALA A 95 -0.87 -1.44 17.81
C ALA A 95 -0.13 -0.84 16.60
N LEU A 96 -0.24 0.48 16.40
CA LEU A 96 0.51 1.17 15.34
C LEU A 96 2.03 1.07 15.55
N ARG A 97 2.50 1.15 16.80
CA ARG A 97 3.93 0.98 17.12
C ARG A 97 4.39 -0.45 16.81
N GLU A 98 3.60 -1.46 17.17
CA GLU A 98 3.92 -2.86 16.85
C GLU A 98 3.97 -3.11 15.34
N PHE A 99 3.01 -2.55 14.58
CA PHE A 99 3.03 -2.59 13.13
C PHE A 99 4.34 -2.00 12.56
N ARG A 100 4.71 -0.79 13.00
CA ARG A 100 5.95 -0.10 12.58
C ARG A 100 7.22 -0.85 12.97
N LEU A 101 7.21 -1.58 14.09
CA LEU A 101 8.35 -2.39 14.50
C LEU A 101 8.49 -3.66 13.65
N ARG A 102 7.37 -4.24 13.23
CA ARG A 102 7.35 -5.50 12.46
C ARG A 102 7.57 -5.28 10.96
N TYR A 103 7.12 -4.13 10.44
CA TYR A 103 7.17 -3.76 9.02
C TYR A 103 7.76 -2.36 8.83
N PRO A 104 8.99 -2.08 9.33
CA PRO A 104 9.52 -0.72 9.39
C PRO A 104 9.65 -0.05 8.01
N HIS A 105 10.01 -0.79 6.96
CA HIS A 105 10.19 -0.23 5.63
C HIS A 105 8.85 0.03 4.95
N ARG A 106 7.91 -0.92 5.01
CA ARG A 106 6.53 -0.69 4.53
C ARG A 106 5.86 0.45 5.29
N ALA A 107 6.00 0.48 6.62
CA ALA A 107 5.38 1.50 7.44
C ALA A 107 5.87 2.91 7.09
N ALA A 108 7.15 3.10 6.72
CA ALA A 108 7.65 4.39 6.26
C ALA A 108 6.92 4.90 5.00
N TYR A 109 6.63 4.01 4.05
CA TYR A 109 5.82 4.35 2.87
C TYR A 109 4.37 4.66 3.25
N LEU A 110 3.75 3.84 4.10
CA LEU A 110 2.36 4.00 4.51
C LEU A 110 2.15 5.28 5.33
N ASP A 111 3.10 5.62 6.21
CA ASP A 111 3.15 6.88 6.95
C ASP A 111 3.23 8.07 5.98
N ALA A 112 4.17 8.03 5.03
CA ALA A 112 4.32 9.09 4.04
C ALA A 112 3.05 9.30 3.21
N ILE A 113 2.42 8.22 2.75
CA ILE A 113 1.17 8.28 1.97
C ILE A 113 0.04 8.86 2.82
N TYR A 114 -0.13 8.37 4.05
CA TYR A 114 -1.21 8.79 4.94
C TYR A 114 -1.07 10.27 5.33
N GLU A 115 0.16 10.73 5.58
CA GLU A 115 0.47 12.11 5.96
C GLU A 115 0.66 13.05 4.76
N ASN A 116 0.50 12.53 3.53
CA ASN A 116 0.70 13.25 2.27
C ASN A 116 2.10 13.89 2.18
N GLN A 117 3.12 13.12 2.56
CA GLN A 117 4.53 13.46 2.48
C GLN A 117 5.20 12.77 1.28
N PRO A 118 6.39 13.23 0.85
CA PRO A 118 7.18 12.53 -0.16
C PRO A 118 7.46 11.08 0.26
N LEU A 119 7.36 10.14 -0.68
CA LEU A 119 7.70 8.74 -0.45
C LEU A 119 9.19 8.60 -0.13
N PRO A 120 9.59 7.59 0.66
CA PRO A 120 11.00 7.25 0.85
C PRO A 120 11.68 6.97 -0.49
N GLU A 121 12.95 7.37 -0.60
CA GLU A 121 13.79 6.96 -1.73
C GLU A 121 13.98 5.44 -1.69
N PRO A 122 13.86 4.73 -2.82
CA PRO A 122 14.16 3.31 -2.86
C PRO A 122 15.60 3.08 -2.40
N ALA A 123 15.82 2.04 -1.60
CA ALA A 123 17.16 1.69 -1.14
C ALA A 123 18.08 1.50 -2.35
N ARG A 124 19.12 2.35 -2.44
CA ARG A 124 20.14 2.20 -3.50
C ARG A 124 20.94 0.94 -3.20
N LYS A 125 20.98 0.03 -4.18
CA LYS A 125 21.87 -1.14 -4.16
C LYS A 125 23.33 -0.72 -4.25
#